data_AF-A0A1Y3E6R9-F1
#
_entry.id   AF-A0A1Y3E6R9-F1
#
_cell.length_a   1.000
_cell.length_b   1.000
_cell.length_c   1.000
_cell.angle_alpha   90.00
_cell.angle_beta   90.00
_cell.angle_gamma   90.00
#
_symmetry.space_group_name_H-M   'P 1'
#
loop_
_entity.id
_entity.type
_entity.pdbx_description
1 polymer ?
#
loop_
_entity_poly.entity_id
_entity_poly.type
_entity_poly.pdbx_seq_one_letter_code
_entity_poly.pdbx_strand_id
1 'polypeptide(L)'
;MIAMTKKRDVEHRRLNHWLRMIDDYVKQDTKPNVIESTLETLERRYEEFYQLQLSYKETIQDDEELDEAVKKWTAIDCQVVAVRASAGEYIRDKQTGAESIGPTQPITTIQSINLP
;
A
#
# COMPACT_ATOMS: atom_id res chain seq x y z
N MET A 1 -25.83 9.32 14.84
CA MET A 1 -25.48 8.56 13.61
C MET A 1 -24.88 9.45 12.52
N ILE A 2 -25.59 10.45 11.99
CA ILE A 2 -25.14 11.31 10.85
C ILE A 2 -23.73 11.90 11.01
N ALA A 3 -23.35 12.38 12.20
CA ALA A 3 -22.03 12.95 12.44
C ALA A 3 -20.89 11.91 12.34
N MET A 4 -21.12 10.68 12.80
CA MET A 4 -20.13 9.59 12.73
C MET A 4 -19.98 9.09 11.28
N THR A 5 -21.09 8.96 10.55
CA THR A 5 -21.12 8.63 9.12
C THR A 5 -20.32 9.65 8.30
N LYS A 6 -20.53 10.95 8.53
CA LYS A 6 -19.77 12.02 7.86
C LYS A 6 -18.27 11.98 8.20
N LYS A 7 -17.92 11.73 9.46
CA LYS A 7 -16.52 11.65 9.90
C LYS A 7 -15.81 10.46 9.25
N ARG A 8 -16.45 9.29 9.23
CA ARG A 8 -15.95 8.08 8.53
C ARG A 8 -15.68 8.36 7.05
N ASP A 9 -16.61 8.99 6.35
CA ASP A 9 -16.46 9.25 4.90
C ASP A 9 -15.31 10.22 4.59
N VAL A 10 -15.07 11.19 5.48
CA VAL A 10 -13.91 12.11 5.38
C VAL A 10 -12.60 11.34 5.57
N GLU A 11 -12.51 10.51 6.61
CA GLU A 11 -11.29 9.75 6.88
C GLU A 11 -11.03 8.69 5.80
N HIS A 12 -12.07 8.05 5.26
CA HIS A 12 -11.94 7.15 4.11
C HIS A 12 -11.37 7.87 2.87
N ARG A 13 -11.87 9.07 2.53
CA ARG A 13 -11.31 9.86 1.42
C ARG A 13 -9.86 10.27 1.66
N ARG A 14 -9.52 10.64 2.90
CA ARG A 14 -8.14 10.99 3.28
C ARG A 14 -7.22 9.80 3.13
N LEU A 15 -7.64 8.62 3.59
CA LEU A 15 -6.85 7.40 3.48
C LEU A 15 -6.60 7.03 2.02
N ASN A 16 -7.63 7.08 1.18
CA ASN A 16 -7.49 6.83 -0.27
C ASN A 16 -6.54 7.82 -0.95
N HIS A 17 -6.50 9.07 -0.51
CA HIS A 17 -5.54 10.05 -1.01
C HIS A 17 -4.10 9.64 -0.71
N TRP A 18 -3.80 9.22 0.52
CA TRP A 18 -2.47 8.77 0.90
C TRP A 18 -2.05 7.48 0.19
N LEU A 19 -2.97 6.51 0.06
CA LEU A 19 -2.72 5.28 -0.68
C LEU A 19 -2.30 5.57 -2.13
N ARG A 20 -3.04 6.45 -2.80
CA ARG A 20 -2.74 6.87 -4.17
C ARG A 20 -1.41 7.62 -4.26
N MET A 21 -1.10 8.49 -3.30
CA MET A 21 0.18 9.20 -3.29
C MET A 21 1.38 8.25 -3.21
N ILE A 22 1.30 7.21 -2.38
CA ILE A 22 2.40 6.24 -2.24
C ILE A 22 2.57 5.44 -3.54
N ASP A 23 1.48 4.97 -4.13
CA ASP A 23 1.51 4.27 -5.42
C ASP A 23 2.09 5.17 -6.53
N ASP A 24 1.68 6.44 -6.58
CA ASP A 24 2.22 7.43 -7.53
C ASP A 24 3.72 7.68 -7.27
N TYR A 25 4.17 7.72 -6.01
CA TYR A 25 5.58 7.91 -5.67
C TYR A 25 6.46 6.74 -6.07
N VAL A 26 5.99 5.50 -5.88
CA VAL A 26 6.67 4.29 -6.34
C VAL A 26 6.82 4.33 -7.87
N LYS A 27 5.74 4.70 -8.60
CA LYS A 27 5.75 4.82 -10.06
C LYS A 27 6.68 5.92 -10.58
N GLN A 28 6.86 6.99 -9.81
CA GLN A 28 7.71 8.13 -10.17
C GLN A 28 9.18 7.95 -9.78
N ASP A 29 9.57 6.77 -9.30
CA ASP A 29 10.93 6.50 -8.80
C ASP A 29 11.36 7.49 -7.69
N THR A 30 10.40 7.85 -6.83
CA THR A 30 10.64 8.81 -5.74
C THR A 30 11.66 8.27 -4.75
N LYS A 31 12.42 9.16 -4.11
CA LYS A 31 13.43 8.78 -3.11
C LYS A 31 12.81 7.92 -1.99
N PRO A 32 13.42 6.78 -1.62
CA PRO A 32 12.87 5.86 -0.62
C PRO A 32 12.48 6.52 0.71
N ASN A 33 13.29 7.46 1.22
CA ASN A 33 13.01 8.15 2.49
C ASN A 33 11.73 9.01 2.46
N VAL A 34 11.33 9.54 1.29
CA VAL A 34 10.07 10.27 1.13
C VAL A 34 8.89 9.29 1.16
N ILE A 35 9.05 8.12 0.54
CA ILE A 35 8.05 7.06 0.55
C ILE A 35 7.87 6.50 1.97
N GLU A 36 8.96 6.25 2.70
CA GLU A 36 8.94 5.83 4.11
C GLU A 36 8.17 6.84 4.99
N SER A 37 8.50 8.12 4.91
CA SER A 37 7.79 9.15 5.69
C SER A 37 6.30 9.25 5.34
N THR A 38 5.95 9.01 4.07
CA THR A 38 4.56 9.00 3.61
C THR A 38 3.83 7.74 4.12
N LEU A 39 4.50 6.58 4.15
CA LEU A 39 3.99 5.34 4.73
C LEU A 39 3.72 5.48 6.23
N GLU A 40 4.63 6.08 7.00
CA GLU A 40 4.41 6.34 8.43
C GLU A 40 3.16 7.21 8.66
N THR A 41 2.94 8.20 7.79
CA THR A 41 1.75 9.04 7.84
C THR A 41 0.50 8.23 7.49
N LEU A 42 0.54 7.38 6.47
CA LEU A 42 -0.55 6.46 6.12
C LEU A 42 -0.90 5.55 7.30
N GLU A 43 0.10 4.93 7.95
CA GLU A 43 -0.12 3.99 9.05
C GLU A 43 -0.84 4.67 10.23
N ARG A 44 -0.45 5.89 10.60
CA ARG A 44 -1.15 6.66 11.65
C ARG A 44 -2.60 6.95 11.27
N ARG A 45 -2.86 7.33 10.01
CA ARG A 45 -4.22 7.61 9.53
C ARG A 45 -5.09 6.36 9.44
N TYR A 46 -4.48 5.24 9.08
CA TYR A 46 -5.16 3.95 9.05
C TYR A 46 -5.56 3.52 10.47
N GLU A 47 -4.71 3.74 11.47
CA GLU A 47 -5.06 3.50 12.87
C GLU A 47 -6.25 4.37 13.34
N GLU A 48 -6.24 5.68 13.05
CA GLU A 48 -7.37 6.58 13.33
C GLU A 48 -8.67 6.09 12.65
N PHE A 49 -8.56 5.64 11.41
CA PHE A 49 -9.68 5.09 10.65
C PHE A 49 -10.22 3.79 11.28
N TYR A 50 -9.33 2.88 11.69
CA TYR A 50 -9.69 1.62 12.33
C TYR A 50 -10.46 1.85 13.64
N GLN A 51 -10.01 2.80 14.47
CA GLN A 51 -10.72 3.16 15.70
C GLN A 51 -12.13 3.71 15.42
N LEU A 52 -12.30 4.48 14.34
CA LEU A 52 -13.62 4.95 13.92
C LEU A 52 -14.53 3.82 13.43
N GLN A 53 -13.99 2.80 12.76
CA GLN A 53 -14.75 1.63 12.35
C GLN A 53 -15.26 0.85 13.56
N LEU A 54 -14.41 0.61 14.57
CA LEU A 54 -14.81 -0.06 15.81
C LEU A 54 -15.94 0.70 16.51
N SER A 55 -15.80 2.03 16.65
CA SER A 55 -16.84 2.87 17.23
C SER A 55 -18.13 2.86 16.40
N TYR A 56 -18.04 2.82 15.07
CA TYR A 56 -19.22 2.74 14.21
C TYR A 56 -19.92 1.37 14.33
N LYS A 57 -19.16 0.28 14.37
CA LYS A 57 -19.66 -1.10 14.51
C LYS A 57 -20.56 -1.26 15.73
N GLU A 58 -20.19 -0.66 16.86
CA GLU A 58 -21.00 -0.70 18.09
C GLU A 58 -22.37 0.01 17.96
N THR A 59 -22.53 0.84 16.92
CA THR A 59 -23.73 1.67 16.73
C THR A 59 -24.65 1.16 15.63
N ILE A 60 -24.21 0.20 14.81
CA ILE A 60 -25.03 -0.44 13.79
C ILE A 60 -25.90 -1.51 14.47
N GLN A 61 -27.21 -1.43 14.27
CA GLN A 61 -28.18 -2.42 14.79
C GLN A 61 -28.67 -3.39 13.71
N ASP A 62 -28.46 -3.04 12.44
CA ASP A 62 -28.91 -3.81 11.29
C ASP A 62 -27.77 -4.66 10.75
N ASP A 63 -27.97 -5.97 10.67
CA ASP A 63 -26.93 -6.93 10.26
C ASP A 63 -26.54 -6.76 8.78
N GLU A 64 -27.46 -6.31 7.92
CA GLU A 64 -27.18 -6.06 6.50
C GLU A 64 -26.33 -4.78 6.34
N GLU A 65 -26.66 -3.72 7.07
CA GLU A 65 -25.82 -2.51 7.14
C GLU A 65 -24.42 -2.83 7.68
N LEU A 66 -24.32 -3.69 8.69
CA LEU A 66 -23.04 -4.12 9.25
C LEU A 66 -22.21 -4.91 8.23
N ASP A 67 -22.81 -5.86 7.51
CA ASP A 67 -22.13 -6.64 6.48
C ASP A 67 -21.64 -5.73 5.33
N GLU A 68 -22.46 -4.78 4.89
CA GLU A 68 -22.03 -3.78 3.91
C GLU A 68 -20.85 -2.92 4.39
N ALA A 69 -20.90 -2.48 5.65
CA ALA A 69 -19.83 -1.69 6.24
C ALA A 69 -18.53 -2.50 6.31
N VAL A 70 -18.60 -3.75 6.78
CA VAL A 70 -17.46 -4.68 6.85
C VAL A 70 -16.86 -4.93 5.48
N LYS A 71 -17.66 -5.15 4.42
CA LYS A 71 -17.15 -5.29 3.05
C LYS A 71 -16.34 -4.07 2.60
N LYS A 72 -16.85 -2.87 2.87
CA LYS A 72 -16.17 -1.60 2.53
C LYS A 72 -14.87 -1.45 3.32
N TRP A 73 -14.85 -1.86 4.58
CA TRP A 73 -13.67 -1.83 5.44
C TRP A 73 -12.60 -2.81 4.99
N THR A 74 -12.96 -4.07 4.74
CA THR A 74 -12.03 -5.08 4.22
C THR A 74 -11.38 -4.66 2.91
N ALA A 75 -12.14 -4.00 2.01
CA ALA A 75 -11.59 -3.49 0.76
C ALA A 75 -10.46 -2.44 0.97
N ILE A 76 -10.57 -1.64 2.03
CA ILE A 76 -9.55 -0.65 2.42
C ILE A 76 -8.35 -1.38 3.02
N ASP A 77 -8.58 -2.34 3.91
CA ASP A 77 -7.51 -3.13 4.54
C ASP A 77 -6.64 -3.82 3.49
N CYS A 78 -7.27 -4.42 2.46
CA CYS A 78 -6.56 -5.00 1.33
C CYS A 78 -5.70 -3.98 0.56
N GLN A 79 -6.20 -2.75 0.35
CA GLN A 79 -5.43 -1.70 -0.32
C GLN A 79 -4.23 -1.26 0.51
N VAL A 80 -4.40 -1.08 1.81
CA VAL A 80 -3.32 -0.72 2.73
C VAL A 80 -2.23 -1.78 2.74
N VAL A 81 -2.61 -3.06 2.82
CA VAL A 81 -1.66 -4.19 2.74
C VAL A 81 -0.91 -4.19 1.42
N ALA A 82 -1.60 -4.02 0.29
CA ALA A 82 -0.99 -4.02 -1.04
C ALA A 82 0.01 -2.87 -1.23
N VAL A 83 -0.38 -1.65 -0.85
CA VAL A 83 0.48 -0.45 -0.95
C VAL A 83 1.71 -0.60 -0.04
N ARG A 84 1.53 -1.09 1.19
CA ARG A 84 2.65 -1.33 2.12
C ARG A 84 3.63 -2.36 1.58
N ALA A 85 3.13 -3.45 1.00
CA ALA A 85 3.96 -4.49 0.40
C ALA A 85 4.77 -3.93 -0.78
N SER A 86 4.11 -3.26 -1.73
CA SER A 86 4.74 -2.70 -2.92
C SER A 86 5.76 -1.61 -2.58
N ALA A 87 5.43 -0.67 -1.70
CA ALA A 87 6.35 0.37 -1.28
C ALA A 87 7.54 -0.20 -0.49
N GLY A 88 7.29 -1.18 0.39
CA GLY A 88 8.34 -1.86 1.13
C GLY A 88 9.30 -2.66 0.25
N GLU A 89 8.79 -3.29 -0.82
CA GLU A 89 9.62 -3.95 -1.85
C GLU A 89 10.48 -2.94 -2.59
N TYR A 90 9.88 -1.87 -3.11
CA TYR A 90 10.61 -0.78 -3.78
C TYR A 90 11.74 -0.19 -2.91
N ILE A 91 11.45 0.10 -1.64
CA ILE A 91 12.44 0.64 -0.70
C ILE A 91 13.61 -0.34 -0.53
N ARG A 92 13.34 -1.64 -0.33
CA ARG A 92 14.39 -2.65 -0.18
C ARG A 92 15.24 -2.78 -1.44
N ASP A 93 14.63 -2.79 -2.62
CA ASP A 93 15.35 -2.91 -3.90
C ASP A 93 16.30 -1.72 -4.11
N LYS A 94 15.83 -0.51 -3.82
CA LYS A 94 16.65 0.71 -3.89
C LYS A 94 17.76 0.76 -2.84
N GLN A 95 17.54 0.22 -1.63
CA GLN A 95 18.56 0.19 -0.57
C GLN A 95 19.63 -0.88 -0.81
N THR A 96 19.26 -2.01 -1.42
CA THR A 96 20.17 -3.13 -1.67
C THR A 96 20.94 -3.00 -2.99
N GLY A 97 20.66 -1.98 -3.80
CA GLY A 97 21.25 -1.82 -5.14
C GLY A 97 20.86 -2.95 -6.09
N ALA A 98 19.77 -3.68 -5.78
CA ALA A 98 19.22 -4.70 -6.64
C ALA A 98 18.50 -4.01 -7.79
N GLU A 99 19.26 -3.58 -8.80
CA GLU A 99 18.69 -3.38 -10.12
C GLU A 99 17.99 -4.68 -10.52
N SER A 100 16.69 -4.55 -10.82
CA SER A 100 15.87 -5.63 -11.39
C SER A 100 16.69 -6.39 -12.41
N ILE A 101 17.08 -7.62 -12.06
CA ILE A 101 17.71 -8.53 -13.00
C ILE A 101 16.59 -8.96 -13.95
N GLY A 102 16.35 -8.16 -14.99
CA GLY A 102 15.57 -8.59 -16.15
C GLY A 102 16.10 -9.95 -16.63
N PRO A 103 15.27 -10.78 -17.26
CA PRO A 103 15.56 -12.19 -17.48
C PRO A 103 16.96 -12.37 -18.06
N THR A 104 17.84 -12.96 -17.25
CA THR A 104 19.25 -13.19 -17.59
C THR A 104 19.30 -13.98 -18.89
N GLN A 105 19.65 -13.30 -19.99
CA GLN A 105 19.96 -13.95 -21.25
C GLN A 105 21.08 -14.98 -20.98
N PRO A 106 20.94 -16.23 -21.44
CA PRO A 106 21.98 -17.23 -21.21
C PRO A 106 23.26 -16.80 -21.91
N ILE A 107 24.31 -16.54 -21.12
CA ILE A 107 25.65 -16.26 -21.61
C ILE A 107 26.14 -17.51 -22.34
N THR A 108 26.14 -17.46 -23.67
CA THR A 108 26.77 -18.50 -24.49
C THR A 108 28.24 -18.17 -24.63
N THR A 109 29.07 -18.68 -23.72
CA THR A 109 30.53 -18.61 -23.85
C THR A 109 30.98 -19.58 -24.95
N ILE A 110 31.29 -19.07 -26.14
CA ILE A 110 32.04 -19.83 -27.15
C ILE A 110 33.52 -19.57 -26.88
N GLN A 111 34.20 -20.54 -26.26
CA GLN A 111 35.66 -20.60 -26.26
C GLN A 111 36.11 -21.05 -27.65
N SER A 112 36.58 -20.13 -28.48
CA SER A 112 37.37 -20.47 -29.67
C SER A 112 38.74 -20.93 -29.22
N ILE A 113 38.92 -22.25 -29.18
CA ILE A 113 40.19 -22.92 -28.94
C ILE A 113 41.08 -22.67 -30.16
N ASN A 114 42.12 -21.86 -30.00
CA ASN A 114 43.22 -21.83 -30.95
C ASN A 114 44.00 -23.14 -30.82
N LEU A 115 44.07 -23.91 -31.90
CA LEU A 115 44.98 -25.05 -32.05
C LEU A 115 45.88 -24.79 -33.28
N PRO A 116 47.14 -25.26 -33.22
CA PRO A 116 48.30 -24.71 -33.93
C PRO A 116 48.30 -24.86 -35.45
#